data_AF-A0A945L9R3-F1
#
_entry.id   AF-A0A945L9R3-F1
#
_cell.length_a   1.000
_cell.length_b   1.000
_cell.length_c   1.000
_cell.angle_alpha   90.00
_cell.angle_beta   90.00
_cell.angle_gamma   90.00
#
_symmetry.space_group_name_H-M   'P 1'
#
loop_
_entity.id
_entity.type
_entity.pdbx_description
1 polymer ?
#
loop_
_entity_poly.entity_id
_entity_poly.type
_entity_poly.pdbx_seq_one_letter_code
_entity_poly.pdbx_strand_id
1 'polypeptide(L)'
;LQSDEIIALTTKNTSLANITTEQEKEIIDLNSLITDLKEKANKAEELETLNTSLQTTVSSLTSENNSLSSEVKTLTIMNSDLASISSSQEKEITALTTAIEKFRNTSNQSSATNKQLNKKISGLKQQISLEKATNTDLTNDLNKINKSTNTQITQLTTEVKTLKNKVAKLQTSNSTLSADLSTEKSAHKNTKSGLSTSVKNKTTEINSLTAELNTAKEQLKTAKKTAKNLKECATNASTLSVDLRNVNTELSTLKTTQTKHDKVTADLNSKITVLSNQISTLELKLQTTKSEISALETSNTELKALFIQKDFELNGVKASDMVKETTVYVPTPKNLKSNKVVYAVQLGMFMQTQSASAYKNLDAVWYQSNENGTYQYLSGEFSSPKEAADHQKAINAKGYTSAFVVTITK
;
A
#
# COMPACT_ATOMS: atom_id res chain seq x y z
N LEU A 1 -94.18 141.20 213.30
CA LEU A 1 -94.11 142.04 212.07
C LEU A 1 -92.77 141.95 211.31
N GLN A 2 -91.69 141.34 211.84
CA GLN A 2 -90.42 141.16 211.09
C GLN A 2 -90.12 139.72 210.66
N SER A 3 -91.01 138.77 210.91
CA SER A 3 -90.75 137.34 210.62
C SER A 3 -91.02 136.95 209.17
N ASP A 4 -91.97 137.57 208.49
CA ASP A 4 -92.49 137.03 207.23
C ASP A 4 -91.73 137.53 205.98
N GLU A 5 -91.12 138.72 206.02
CA GLU A 5 -90.40 139.31 204.88
C GLU A 5 -88.98 138.73 204.70
N ILE A 6 -88.32 138.39 205.81
CA ILE A 6 -87.04 137.65 205.79
C ILE A 6 -87.27 136.27 205.17
N ILE A 7 -88.36 135.58 205.53
CA ILE A 7 -88.69 134.26 204.95
C ILE A 7 -88.92 134.36 203.43
N ALA A 8 -89.60 135.40 202.94
CA ALA A 8 -89.84 135.58 201.50
C ALA A 8 -88.55 135.88 200.69
N LEU A 9 -87.66 136.72 201.22
CA LEU A 9 -86.37 137.02 200.58
C LEU A 9 -85.44 135.81 200.61
N THR A 10 -85.40 135.07 201.72
CA THR A 10 -84.67 133.80 201.79
C THR A 10 -85.20 132.80 200.75
N THR A 11 -86.52 132.69 200.58
CA THR A 11 -87.13 131.79 199.58
C THR A 11 -86.78 132.19 198.14
N LYS A 12 -86.77 133.49 197.82
CA LYS A 12 -86.39 133.98 196.48
C LYS A 12 -84.89 133.78 196.21
N ASN A 13 -84.03 133.98 197.21
CA ASN A 13 -82.60 133.73 197.09
C ASN A 13 -82.30 132.25 196.88
N THR A 14 -83.04 131.36 197.56
CA THR A 14 -83.00 129.91 197.30
C THR A 14 -83.46 129.57 195.87
N SER A 15 -84.49 130.23 195.35
CA SER A 15 -84.95 129.99 193.97
C SER A 15 -83.96 130.47 192.91
N LEU A 16 -83.30 131.60 193.11
CA LEU A 16 -82.25 132.11 192.22
C LEU A 16 -81.00 131.22 192.25
N ALA A 17 -80.58 130.79 193.43
CA ALA A 17 -79.52 129.81 193.58
C ALA A 17 -79.84 128.52 192.81
N ASN A 18 -81.08 128.00 192.91
CA ASN A 18 -81.51 126.83 192.15
C ASN A 18 -81.44 127.04 190.63
N ILE A 19 -81.82 128.22 190.12
CA ILE A 19 -81.70 128.56 188.68
C ILE A 19 -80.24 128.59 188.25
N THR A 20 -79.36 129.22 189.03
CA THR A 20 -77.92 129.24 188.74
C THR A 20 -77.33 127.83 188.75
N THR A 21 -77.76 126.99 189.69
CA THR A 21 -77.33 125.58 189.75
C THR A 21 -77.81 124.79 188.53
N GLU A 22 -79.04 125.03 188.05
CA GLU A 22 -79.57 124.36 186.86
C GLU A 22 -78.90 124.87 185.58
N GLN A 23 -78.58 126.16 185.48
CA GLN A 23 -77.80 126.71 184.36
C GLN A 23 -76.37 126.22 184.34
N GLU A 24 -75.71 126.09 185.49
CA GLU A 24 -74.39 125.47 185.60
C GLU A 24 -74.43 124.01 185.16
N LYS A 25 -75.48 123.28 185.53
CA LYS A 25 -75.73 121.91 185.06
C LYS A 25 -75.98 121.84 183.56
N GLU A 26 -76.78 122.76 182.99
CA GLU A 26 -77.00 122.86 181.55
C GLU A 26 -75.71 123.21 180.79
N ILE A 27 -74.86 124.08 181.33
CA ILE A 27 -73.54 124.38 180.78
C ILE A 27 -72.63 123.16 180.85
N ILE A 28 -72.68 122.38 181.93
CA ILE A 28 -71.95 121.11 182.04
C ILE A 28 -72.44 120.11 180.98
N ASP A 29 -73.76 119.96 180.82
CA ASP A 29 -74.37 119.07 179.82
C ASP A 29 -74.03 119.51 178.39
N LEU A 30 -74.07 120.82 178.11
CA LEU A 30 -73.66 121.38 176.82
C LEU A 30 -72.16 121.19 176.55
N ASN A 31 -71.30 121.37 177.56
CA ASN A 31 -69.87 121.10 177.42
C ASN A 31 -69.59 119.60 177.21
N SER A 32 -70.35 118.72 177.85
CA SER A 32 -70.33 117.28 177.59
C SER A 32 -70.73 117.00 176.14
N LEU A 33 -71.83 117.60 175.65
CA LEU A 33 -72.30 117.44 174.29
C LEU A 33 -71.30 117.99 173.24
N ILE A 34 -70.66 119.13 173.53
CA ILE A 34 -69.59 119.69 172.68
C ILE A 34 -68.40 118.73 172.62
N THR A 35 -68.07 118.08 173.74
CA THR A 35 -67.00 117.08 173.81
C THR A 35 -67.37 115.85 172.96
N ASP A 36 -68.58 115.31 173.10
CA ASP A 36 -69.10 114.21 172.27
C ASP A 36 -69.13 114.57 170.77
N LEU A 37 -69.51 115.80 170.43
CA LEU A 37 -69.52 116.28 169.06
C LEU A 37 -68.11 116.42 168.50
N LYS A 38 -67.13 116.87 169.30
CA LYS A 38 -65.71 116.89 168.91
C LYS A 38 -65.18 115.47 168.67
N GLU A 39 -65.51 114.52 169.54
CA GLU A 39 -65.13 113.11 169.33
C GLU A 39 -65.74 112.53 168.05
N LYS A 40 -67.02 112.80 167.78
CA LYS A 40 -67.67 112.38 166.53
C LYS A 40 -67.07 113.06 165.30
N ALA A 41 -66.70 114.34 165.39
CA ALA A 41 -66.04 115.06 164.30
C ALA A 41 -64.67 114.44 164.00
N ASN A 42 -63.86 114.14 165.02
CA ASN A 42 -62.60 113.42 164.86
C ASN A 42 -62.83 112.03 164.23
N LYS A 43 -63.88 111.31 164.65
CA LYS A 43 -64.23 110.01 164.06
C LYS A 43 -64.67 110.10 162.59
N ALA A 44 -65.37 111.17 162.23
CA ALA A 44 -65.74 111.44 160.84
C ALA A 44 -64.49 111.72 159.99
N GLU A 45 -63.52 112.47 160.51
CA GLU A 45 -62.24 112.72 159.84
C GLU A 45 -61.41 111.43 159.67
N GLU A 46 -61.40 110.55 160.68
CA GLU A 46 -60.82 109.19 160.55
C GLU A 46 -61.52 108.34 159.48
N LEU A 47 -62.85 108.41 159.38
CA LEU A 47 -63.59 107.69 158.34
C LEU A 47 -63.34 108.24 156.95
N GLU A 48 -63.16 109.57 156.82
CA GLU A 48 -62.89 110.22 155.54
C GLU A 48 -61.47 109.92 155.05
N THR A 49 -60.48 109.90 155.96
CA THR A 49 -59.13 109.44 155.65
C THR A 49 -59.11 107.96 155.25
N LEU A 50 -59.86 107.09 155.96
CA LEU A 50 -60.01 105.67 155.60
C LEU A 50 -60.70 105.50 154.25
N ASN A 51 -61.76 106.26 153.96
CA ASN A 51 -62.47 106.22 152.68
C ASN A 51 -61.56 106.64 151.52
N THR A 52 -60.75 107.68 151.72
CA THR A 52 -59.74 108.11 150.74
C THR A 52 -58.69 107.01 150.50
N SER A 53 -58.25 106.33 151.56
CA SER A 53 -57.35 105.18 151.46
C SER A 53 -57.96 104.02 150.66
N LEU A 54 -59.20 103.63 150.99
CA LEU A 54 -59.95 102.60 150.26
C LEU A 54 -60.13 102.95 148.78
N GLN A 55 -60.46 104.19 148.47
CA GLN A 55 -60.64 104.64 147.09
C GLN A 55 -59.32 104.59 146.29
N THR A 56 -58.20 104.87 146.95
CA THR A 56 -56.86 104.70 146.37
C THR A 56 -56.57 103.23 146.09
N THR A 57 -56.86 102.34 147.04
CA THR A 57 -56.71 100.88 146.86
C THR A 57 -57.59 100.35 145.73
N VAL A 58 -58.86 100.74 145.66
CA VAL A 58 -59.79 100.34 144.59
C VAL A 58 -59.29 100.81 143.22
N SER A 59 -58.76 102.02 143.13
CA SER A 59 -58.18 102.55 141.88
C SER A 59 -56.95 101.74 141.44
N SER A 60 -56.09 101.36 142.40
CA SER A 60 -54.94 100.49 142.14
C SER A 60 -55.36 99.11 141.66
N LEU A 61 -56.29 98.45 142.36
CA LEU A 61 -56.81 97.13 141.98
C LEU A 61 -57.52 97.14 140.63
N THR A 62 -58.25 98.22 140.32
CA THR A 62 -58.90 98.39 139.02
C THR A 62 -57.87 98.47 137.90
N SER A 63 -56.79 99.22 138.13
CA SER A 63 -55.68 99.34 137.18
C SER A 63 -54.98 98.00 136.97
N GLU A 64 -54.72 97.26 138.05
CA GLU A 64 -54.14 95.92 138.01
C GLU A 64 -55.04 94.92 137.26
N ASN A 65 -56.34 94.91 137.54
CA ASN A 65 -57.30 94.04 136.85
C ASN A 65 -57.39 94.34 135.34
N ASN A 66 -57.33 95.62 134.96
CA ASN A 66 -57.27 96.01 133.54
C ASN A 66 -55.97 95.55 132.87
N SER A 67 -54.84 95.61 133.59
CA SER A 67 -53.56 95.09 133.13
C SER A 67 -53.61 93.57 132.93
N LEU A 68 -54.06 92.83 133.94
CA LEU A 68 -54.22 91.37 133.89
C LEU A 68 -55.20 90.94 132.79
N SER A 69 -56.31 91.66 132.59
CA SER A 69 -57.25 91.38 131.50
C SER A 69 -56.59 91.54 130.13
N SER A 70 -55.72 92.54 129.97
CA SER A 70 -54.96 92.75 128.74
C SER A 70 -53.92 91.64 128.51
N GLU A 71 -53.28 91.17 129.59
CA GLU A 71 -52.36 90.04 129.55
C GLU A 71 -53.07 88.73 129.17
N VAL A 72 -54.23 88.44 129.77
CA VAL A 72 -55.05 87.27 129.42
C VAL A 72 -55.49 87.29 127.96
N LYS A 73 -55.89 88.45 127.43
CA LYS A 73 -56.20 88.59 125.99
C LYS A 73 -55.00 88.26 125.13
N THR A 74 -53.82 88.75 125.51
CA THR A 74 -52.56 88.49 124.81
C THR A 74 -52.23 87.00 124.82
N LEU A 75 -52.29 86.36 125.99
CA LEU A 75 -52.07 84.90 126.13
C LEU A 75 -53.08 84.07 125.34
N THR A 76 -54.33 84.52 125.24
CA THR A 76 -55.37 83.84 124.46
C THR A 76 -55.04 83.86 122.96
N ILE A 77 -54.59 85.01 122.44
CA ILE A 77 -54.14 85.14 121.05
C ILE A 77 -52.93 84.23 120.80
N MET A 78 -51.91 84.29 121.68
CA MET A 78 -50.72 83.45 121.58
C MET A 78 -51.06 81.95 121.57
N ASN A 79 -52.04 81.51 122.37
CA ASN A 79 -52.46 80.12 122.41
C ASN A 79 -53.19 79.69 121.13
N SER A 80 -53.97 80.59 120.51
CA SER A 80 -54.61 80.37 119.21
C SER A 80 -53.58 80.25 118.08
N ASP A 81 -52.55 81.10 118.10
CA ASP A 81 -51.45 81.04 117.14
C ASP A 81 -50.66 79.74 117.29
N LEU A 82 -50.37 79.32 118.53
CA LEU A 82 -49.69 78.07 118.83
C LEU A 82 -50.49 76.84 118.34
N ALA A 83 -51.80 76.83 118.55
CA ALA A 83 -52.68 75.78 118.04
C ALA A 83 -52.66 75.70 116.51
N SER A 84 -52.66 76.85 115.84
CA SER A 84 -52.57 76.92 114.37
C SER A 84 -51.23 76.40 113.86
N ILE A 85 -50.13 76.76 114.52
CA ILE A 85 -48.78 76.25 114.21
C ILE A 85 -48.71 74.72 114.40
N SER A 86 -49.23 74.20 115.52
CA SER A 86 -49.28 72.76 115.80
C SER A 86 -50.04 71.99 114.71
N SER A 87 -51.20 72.50 114.30
CA SER A 87 -51.99 71.90 113.21
C SER A 87 -51.26 71.92 111.87
N SER A 88 -50.51 72.99 111.57
CA SER A 88 -49.67 73.05 110.36
C SER A 88 -48.52 72.03 110.41
N GLN A 89 -47.85 71.90 111.55
CA GLN A 89 -46.76 70.94 111.74
C GLN A 89 -47.25 69.50 111.65
N GLU A 90 -48.43 69.18 112.21
CA GLU A 90 -49.04 67.85 112.08
C GLU A 90 -49.33 67.47 110.63
N LYS A 91 -49.81 68.41 109.82
CA LYS A 91 -50.01 68.21 108.38
C LYS A 91 -48.69 67.96 107.65
N GLU A 92 -47.65 68.72 107.98
CA GLU A 92 -46.32 68.55 107.39
C GLU A 92 -45.70 67.19 107.77
N ILE A 93 -45.78 66.79 109.04
CA ILE A 93 -45.32 65.47 109.52
C ILE A 93 -46.05 64.35 108.77
N THR A 94 -47.35 64.47 108.57
CA THR A 94 -48.14 63.48 107.82
C THR A 94 -47.69 63.40 106.35
N ALA A 95 -47.45 64.54 105.71
CA ALA A 95 -46.96 64.60 104.33
C ALA A 95 -45.56 64.00 104.20
N LEU A 96 -44.64 64.33 105.11
CA LEU A 96 -43.29 63.78 105.15
C LEU A 96 -43.30 62.28 105.41
N THR A 97 -44.14 61.80 106.33
CA THR A 97 -44.29 60.36 106.62
C THR A 97 -44.75 59.61 105.37
N THR A 98 -45.74 60.14 104.65
CA THR A 98 -46.23 59.58 103.39
C THR A 98 -45.13 59.56 102.32
N ALA A 99 -44.33 60.62 102.21
CA ALA A 99 -43.21 60.69 101.27
C ALA A 99 -42.13 59.66 101.59
N ILE A 100 -41.77 59.51 102.87
CA ILE A 100 -40.80 58.50 103.34
C ILE A 100 -41.27 57.09 102.99
N GLU A 101 -42.55 56.79 103.19
CA GLU A 101 -43.12 55.48 102.86
C GLU A 101 -43.06 55.20 101.34
N LYS A 102 -43.40 56.19 100.51
CA LYS A 102 -43.23 56.09 99.06
C LYS A 102 -41.78 55.84 98.66
N PHE A 103 -40.82 56.57 99.24
CA PHE A 103 -39.40 56.35 98.98
C PHE A 103 -38.92 54.96 99.41
N ARG A 104 -39.37 54.47 100.57
CA ARG A 104 -39.06 53.13 101.06
C ARG A 104 -39.57 52.06 100.11
N ASN A 105 -40.80 52.21 99.62
CA ASN A 105 -41.37 51.28 98.64
C ASN A 105 -40.58 51.27 97.33
N THR A 106 -40.26 52.45 96.78
CA THR A 106 -39.43 52.55 95.57
C THR A 106 -38.03 51.92 95.77
N SER A 107 -37.40 52.18 96.91
CA SER A 107 -36.09 51.58 97.25
C SER A 107 -36.14 50.06 97.29
N ASN A 108 -37.20 49.49 97.89
CA ASN A 108 -37.41 48.05 97.93
C ASN A 108 -37.60 47.45 96.53
N GLN A 109 -38.37 48.12 95.65
CA GLN A 109 -38.57 47.68 94.26
C GLN A 109 -37.26 47.74 93.46
N SER A 110 -36.47 48.80 93.62
CA SER A 110 -35.14 48.93 93.01
C SER A 110 -34.19 47.82 93.48
N SER A 111 -34.21 47.50 94.78
CA SER A 111 -33.43 46.41 95.36
C SER A 111 -33.81 45.04 94.78
N ALA A 112 -35.11 44.76 94.64
CA ALA A 112 -35.61 43.54 94.00
C ALA A 112 -35.16 43.45 92.53
N THR A 113 -35.28 44.55 91.79
CA THR A 113 -34.84 44.64 90.39
C THR A 113 -33.34 44.39 90.25
N ASN A 114 -32.51 45.00 91.10
CA ASN A 114 -31.06 44.77 91.12
C ASN A 114 -30.71 43.30 91.39
N LYS A 115 -31.42 42.62 92.29
CA LYS A 115 -31.22 41.18 92.52
C LYS A 115 -31.52 40.36 91.26
N GLN A 116 -32.58 40.71 90.51
CA GLN A 116 -32.91 40.03 89.26
C GLN A 116 -31.87 40.28 88.17
N LEU A 117 -31.41 41.54 88.02
CA LEU A 117 -30.36 41.89 87.07
C LEU A 117 -29.05 41.16 87.38
N ASN A 118 -28.67 41.08 88.65
CA ASN A 118 -27.47 40.33 89.06
C ASN A 118 -27.56 38.84 88.71
N LYS A 119 -28.73 38.21 88.86
CA LYS A 119 -28.95 36.83 88.41
C LYS A 119 -28.76 36.69 86.90
N LYS A 120 -29.33 37.61 86.11
CA LYS A 120 -29.15 37.64 84.64
C LYS A 120 -27.68 37.81 84.25
N ILE A 121 -26.96 38.72 84.90
CA ILE A 121 -25.53 38.95 84.66
C ILE A 121 -24.72 37.69 84.93
N SER A 122 -24.98 36.98 86.03
CA SER A 122 -24.31 35.71 86.33
C SER A 122 -24.59 34.64 85.28
N GLY A 123 -25.83 34.52 84.80
CA GLY A 123 -26.19 33.61 83.72
C GLY A 123 -25.45 33.92 82.41
N LEU A 124 -25.40 35.19 82.02
CA LEU A 124 -24.66 35.64 80.83
C LEU A 124 -23.16 35.36 80.95
N LYS A 125 -22.55 35.58 82.12
CA LYS A 125 -21.13 35.25 82.36
C LYS A 125 -20.86 33.75 82.18
N GLN A 126 -21.78 32.90 82.61
CA GLN A 126 -21.65 31.45 82.43
C GLN A 126 -21.78 31.06 80.95
N GLN A 127 -22.74 31.62 80.21
CA GLN A 127 -22.88 31.42 78.77
C GLN A 127 -21.61 31.83 77.99
N ILE A 128 -21.07 33.01 78.26
CA ILE A 128 -19.83 33.50 77.63
C ILE A 128 -18.66 32.52 77.88
N SER A 129 -18.58 31.96 79.08
CA SER A 129 -17.52 31.00 79.43
C SER A 129 -17.67 29.69 78.64
N LEU A 130 -18.90 29.19 78.48
CA LEU A 130 -19.20 28.01 77.68
C LEU A 130 -18.91 28.26 76.19
N GLU A 131 -19.36 29.38 75.63
CA GLU A 131 -19.08 29.74 74.23
C GLU A 131 -17.58 29.87 73.96
N LYS A 132 -16.82 30.42 74.91
CA LYS A 132 -15.35 30.51 74.80
C LYS A 132 -14.69 29.14 74.78
N ALA A 133 -15.17 28.20 75.59
CA ALA A 133 -14.69 26.82 75.58
C ALA A 133 -15.01 26.13 74.24
N THR A 134 -16.27 26.23 73.79
CA THR A 134 -16.70 25.68 72.49
C THR A 134 -15.90 26.27 71.33
N ASN A 135 -15.63 27.58 71.30
CA ASN A 135 -14.79 28.19 70.27
C ASN A 135 -13.36 27.68 70.29
N THR A 136 -12.81 27.37 71.47
CA THR A 136 -11.47 26.80 71.60
C THR A 136 -11.44 25.39 71.00
N ASP A 137 -12.45 24.56 71.29
CA ASP A 137 -12.55 23.21 70.74
C ASP A 137 -12.73 23.22 69.22
N LEU A 138 -13.62 24.07 68.70
CA LEU A 138 -13.82 24.25 67.25
C LEU A 138 -12.52 24.70 66.55
N THR A 139 -11.76 25.61 67.17
CA THR A 139 -10.47 26.06 66.64
C THR A 139 -9.47 24.91 66.58
N ASN A 140 -9.42 24.07 67.62
CA ASN A 140 -8.53 22.92 67.67
C ASN A 140 -8.90 21.88 66.60
N ASP A 141 -10.19 21.59 66.42
CA ASP A 141 -10.65 20.64 65.42
C ASP A 141 -10.43 21.16 63.99
N LEU A 142 -10.64 22.46 63.74
CA LEU A 142 -10.29 23.10 62.48
C LEU A 142 -8.80 22.92 62.15
N ASN A 143 -7.93 23.15 63.14
CA ASN A 143 -6.48 23.00 62.97
C ASN A 143 -6.07 21.54 62.68
N LYS A 144 -6.68 20.56 63.36
CA LYS A 144 -6.44 19.13 63.09
C LYS A 144 -6.87 18.76 61.68
N ILE A 145 -8.06 19.18 61.26
CA ILE A 145 -8.58 18.94 59.91
C ILE A 145 -7.63 19.57 58.88
N ASN A 146 -7.24 20.83 59.08
CA ASN A 146 -6.35 21.53 58.14
C ASN A 146 -5.00 20.82 58.01
N LYS A 147 -4.42 20.34 59.11
CA LYS A 147 -3.16 19.58 59.08
C LYS A 147 -3.31 18.25 58.34
N SER A 148 -4.38 17.50 58.63
CA SER A 148 -4.66 16.20 57.98
C SER A 148 -4.89 16.37 56.48
N THR A 149 -5.74 17.32 56.09
CA THR A 149 -6.08 17.61 54.69
C THR A 149 -4.84 18.06 53.92
N ASN A 150 -4.01 18.96 54.45
CA ASN A 150 -2.77 19.36 53.78
C ASN A 150 -1.78 18.20 53.60
N THR A 151 -1.72 17.27 54.56
CA THR A 151 -0.89 16.06 54.45
C THR A 151 -1.37 15.18 53.29
N GLN A 152 -2.68 14.94 53.20
CA GLN A 152 -3.28 14.16 52.10
C GLN A 152 -3.10 14.84 50.74
N ILE A 153 -3.31 16.15 50.65
CA ILE A 153 -3.07 16.93 49.43
C ILE A 153 -1.62 16.78 48.97
N THR A 154 -0.66 16.85 49.88
CA THR A 154 0.77 16.69 49.56
C THR A 154 1.10 15.29 49.04
N GLN A 155 0.52 14.25 49.65
CA GLN A 155 0.67 12.86 49.21
C GLN A 155 0.10 12.66 47.80
N LEU A 156 -1.16 13.05 47.58
CA LEU A 156 -1.82 12.97 46.28
C LEU A 156 -1.07 13.77 45.20
N THR A 157 -0.54 14.94 45.55
CA THR A 157 0.26 15.75 44.61
C THR A 157 1.53 15.01 44.17
N THR A 158 2.21 14.33 45.10
CA THR A 158 3.39 13.51 44.81
C THR A 158 3.05 12.30 43.93
N GLU A 159 1.94 11.62 44.22
CA GLU A 159 1.46 10.48 43.43
C GLU A 159 1.11 10.89 41.99
N VAL A 160 0.37 12.00 41.82
CA VAL A 160 0.03 12.56 40.50
C VAL A 160 1.29 12.89 39.71
N LYS A 161 2.30 13.51 40.36
CA LYS A 161 3.58 13.81 39.70
C LYS A 161 4.30 12.53 39.25
N THR A 162 4.28 11.49 40.06
CA THR A 162 4.87 10.19 39.74
C THR A 162 4.14 9.51 38.58
N LEU A 163 2.82 9.50 38.59
CA LEU A 163 2.00 8.96 37.49
C LEU A 163 2.22 9.73 36.19
N LYS A 164 2.29 11.06 36.23
CA LYS A 164 2.59 11.90 35.06
C LYS A 164 3.93 11.53 34.42
N ASN A 165 4.95 11.29 35.24
CA ASN A 165 6.26 10.84 34.75
C ASN A 165 6.21 9.43 34.12
N LYS A 166 5.45 8.50 34.71
CA LYS A 166 5.25 7.16 34.13
C LYS A 166 4.53 7.24 32.78
N VAL A 167 3.49 8.07 32.67
CA VAL A 167 2.76 8.29 31.42
C VAL A 167 3.68 8.86 30.33
N ALA A 168 4.51 9.86 30.66
CA ALA A 168 5.46 10.43 29.71
C ALA A 168 6.45 9.37 29.19
N LYS A 169 6.99 8.52 30.07
CA LYS A 169 7.86 7.40 29.67
C LYS A 169 7.16 6.42 28.75
N LEU A 170 5.93 6.02 29.06
CA LEU A 170 5.13 5.12 28.23
C LEU A 170 4.82 5.72 26.86
N GLN A 171 4.52 7.03 26.79
CA GLN A 171 4.31 7.74 25.53
C GLN A 171 5.57 7.68 24.65
N THR A 172 6.75 7.97 25.21
CA THR A 172 8.02 7.86 24.48
C THR A 172 8.25 6.44 23.97
N SER A 173 8.10 5.41 24.81
CA SER A 173 8.25 4.02 24.40
C SER A 173 7.27 3.62 23.29
N ASN A 174 6.02 4.08 23.37
CA ASN A 174 5.01 3.80 22.34
C ASN A 174 5.34 4.46 20.99
N SER A 175 5.87 5.70 21.02
CA SER A 175 6.36 6.38 19.82
C SER A 175 7.53 5.64 19.18
N THR A 176 8.50 5.17 19.99
CA THR A 176 9.63 4.36 19.50
C THR A 176 9.15 3.06 18.87
N LEU A 177 8.33 2.28 19.57
CA LEU A 177 7.77 1.02 19.04
C LEU A 177 7.00 1.23 17.74
N SER A 178 6.26 2.33 17.62
CA SER A 178 5.53 2.67 16.39
C SER A 178 6.48 2.96 15.22
N ALA A 179 7.59 3.65 15.48
CA ALA A 179 8.62 3.92 14.47
C ALA A 179 9.36 2.65 14.05
N ASP A 180 9.74 1.81 15.01
CA ASP A 180 10.40 0.52 14.77
C ASP A 180 9.50 -0.39 13.94
N LEU A 181 8.22 -0.51 14.29
CA LEU A 181 7.23 -1.30 13.55
C LEU A 181 7.06 -0.82 12.10
N SER A 182 7.04 0.50 11.89
CA SER A 182 6.96 1.08 10.54
C SER A 182 8.20 0.76 9.70
N THR A 183 9.37 0.83 10.33
CA THR A 183 10.66 0.50 9.70
C THR A 183 10.71 -0.97 9.31
N GLU A 184 10.36 -1.86 10.24
CA GLU A 184 10.36 -3.31 10.01
C GLU A 184 9.35 -3.71 8.93
N LYS A 185 8.16 -3.09 8.92
CA LYS A 185 7.15 -3.30 7.88
C LYS A 185 7.67 -2.93 6.49
N SER A 186 8.43 -1.84 6.41
CA SER A 186 9.05 -1.39 5.16
C SER A 186 10.19 -2.32 4.72
N ALA A 187 11.04 -2.74 5.65
CA ALA A 187 12.10 -3.72 5.41
C ALA A 187 11.52 -5.04 4.89
N HIS A 188 10.51 -5.59 5.57
CA HIS A 188 9.84 -6.81 5.14
C HIS A 188 9.18 -6.68 3.77
N LYS A 189 8.54 -5.54 3.46
CA LYS A 189 7.99 -5.27 2.12
C LYS A 189 9.08 -5.33 1.04
N ASN A 190 10.23 -4.71 1.30
CA ASN A 190 11.36 -4.71 0.37
C ASN A 190 11.93 -6.12 0.19
N THR A 191 12.17 -6.85 1.27
CA THR A 191 12.65 -8.24 1.25
C THR A 191 11.69 -9.14 0.46
N LYS A 192 10.37 -9.03 0.70
CA LYS A 192 9.36 -9.78 -0.06
C LYS A 192 9.41 -9.47 -1.56
N SER A 193 9.56 -8.20 -1.93
CA SER A 193 9.68 -7.81 -3.35
C SER A 193 10.97 -8.33 -4.00
N GLY A 194 12.09 -8.30 -3.26
CA GLY A 194 13.38 -8.84 -3.71
C GLY A 194 13.32 -10.35 -3.93
N LEU A 195 12.78 -11.11 -2.97
CA LEU A 195 12.57 -12.55 -3.12
C LEU A 195 11.67 -12.86 -4.31
N SER A 196 10.54 -12.15 -4.48
CA SER A 196 9.63 -12.37 -5.60
C SER A 196 10.32 -12.17 -6.95
N THR A 197 11.17 -11.15 -7.08
CA THR A 197 11.96 -10.91 -8.30
C THR A 197 12.98 -12.03 -8.52
N SER A 198 13.70 -12.44 -7.48
CA SER A 198 14.68 -13.52 -7.56
C SER A 198 14.04 -14.85 -8.00
N VAL A 199 12.89 -15.21 -7.41
CA VAL A 199 12.12 -16.40 -7.79
C VAL A 199 11.67 -16.33 -9.25
N LYS A 200 11.17 -15.17 -9.70
CA LYS A 200 10.77 -14.97 -11.11
C LYS A 200 11.96 -15.18 -12.05
N ASN A 201 13.12 -14.61 -11.72
CA ASN A 201 14.34 -14.74 -12.52
C ASN A 201 14.80 -16.20 -12.60
N LYS A 202 14.86 -16.90 -11.45
CA LYS A 202 15.23 -18.32 -11.39
C LYS A 202 14.25 -19.21 -12.15
N THR A 203 12.96 -18.89 -12.12
CA THR A 203 11.95 -19.60 -12.91
C THR A 203 12.20 -19.44 -14.42
N THR A 204 12.51 -18.23 -14.88
CA THR A 204 12.87 -17.98 -16.28
C THR A 204 14.13 -18.73 -16.70
N GLU A 205 15.16 -18.72 -15.86
CA GLU A 205 16.42 -19.45 -16.11
C GLU A 205 16.18 -20.96 -16.22
N ILE A 206 15.39 -21.54 -15.31
CA ILE A 206 14.98 -22.95 -15.35
C ILE A 206 14.25 -23.28 -16.65
N ASN A 207 13.34 -22.41 -17.10
CA ASN A 207 12.61 -22.61 -18.35
C ASN A 207 13.54 -22.59 -19.57
N SER A 208 14.54 -21.70 -19.60
CA SER A 208 15.56 -21.65 -20.67
C SER A 208 16.38 -22.94 -20.69
N LEU A 209 16.93 -23.35 -19.55
CA LEU A 209 17.70 -24.57 -19.42
C LEU A 209 16.89 -25.82 -19.79
N THR A 210 15.60 -25.82 -19.47
CA THR A 210 14.68 -26.91 -19.86
C THR A 210 14.51 -26.98 -21.38
N ALA A 211 14.39 -25.83 -22.06
CA ALA A 211 14.30 -25.76 -23.52
C ALA A 211 15.60 -26.21 -24.21
N GLU A 212 16.75 -25.77 -23.68
CA GLU A 212 18.08 -26.20 -24.15
C GLU A 212 18.26 -27.72 -23.98
N LEU A 213 17.90 -28.27 -22.83
CA LEU A 213 17.96 -29.71 -22.58
C LEU A 213 17.10 -30.50 -23.56
N ASN A 214 15.89 -30.03 -23.87
CA ASN A 214 15.01 -30.67 -24.83
C ASN A 214 15.61 -30.62 -26.25
N THR A 215 16.22 -29.50 -26.63
CA THR A 215 16.94 -29.37 -27.90
C THR A 215 18.10 -30.36 -28.00
N ALA A 216 18.91 -30.46 -26.95
CA ALA A 216 20.01 -31.42 -26.88
C ALA A 216 19.53 -32.87 -26.95
N LYS A 217 18.39 -33.21 -26.32
CA LYS A 217 17.76 -34.54 -26.43
C LYS A 217 17.37 -34.87 -27.88
N GLU A 218 16.81 -33.91 -28.63
CA GLU A 218 16.47 -34.12 -30.04
C GLU A 218 17.73 -34.27 -30.91
N GLN A 219 18.76 -33.46 -30.68
CA GLN A 219 20.06 -33.62 -31.34
C GLN A 219 20.71 -34.97 -31.04
N LEU A 220 20.57 -35.50 -29.82
CA LEU A 220 21.07 -36.83 -29.47
C LEU A 220 20.30 -37.94 -30.23
N LYS A 221 18.98 -37.80 -30.39
CA LYS A 221 18.18 -38.74 -31.21
C LYS A 221 18.65 -38.75 -32.66
N THR A 222 18.90 -37.59 -33.25
CA THR A 222 19.39 -37.51 -34.64
C THR A 222 20.81 -38.09 -34.75
N ALA A 223 21.71 -37.78 -33.83
CA ALA A 223 23.05 -38.36 -33.78
C ALA A 223 23.01 -39.90 -33.68
N LYS A 224 22.12 -40.47 -32.85
CA LYS A 224 21.90 -41.94 -32.78
C LYS A 224 21.44 -42.52 -34.12
N LYS A 225 20.54 -41.84 -34.85
CA LYS A 225 20.11 -42.26 -36.19
C LYS A 225 21.27 -42.23 -37.17
N THR A 226 22.07 -41.16 -37.18
CA THR A 226 23.27 -41.04 -38.02
C THR A 226 24.27 -42.16 -37.71
N ALA A 227 24.52 -42.47 -36.44
CA ALA A 227 25.42 -43.56 -36.05
C ALA A 227 24.94 -44.93 -36.56
N LYS A 228 23.63 -45.20 -36.53
CA LYS A 228 23.04 -46.42 -37.10
C LYS A 228 23.30 -46.49 -38.62
N ASN A 229 23.04 -45.40 -39.34
CA ASN A 229 23.28 -45.34 -40.78
C ASN A 229 24.77 -45.50 -41.13
N LEU A 230 25.68 -44.96 -40.30
CA LEU A 230 27.12 -45.12 -40.49
C LEU A 230 27.55 -46.58 -40.36
N LYS A 231 26.96 -47.30 -39.39
CA LYS A 231 27.21 -48.74 -39.20
C LYS A 231 26.74 -49.56 -40.40
N GLU A 232 25.58 -49.21 -40.97
CA GLU A 232 25.07 -49.82 -42.21
C GLU A 232 25.98 -49.52 -43.41
N CYS A 233 26.44 -48.28 -43.54
CA CYS A 233 27.41 -47.89 -44.57
C CYS A 233 28.72 -48.69 -44.45
N ALA A 234 29.24 -48.89 -43.24
CA ALA A 234 30.42 -49.72 -43.00
C ALA A 234 30.20 -51.19 -43.41
N THR A 235 29.03 -51.75 -43.13
CA THR A 235 28.65 -53.10 -43.60
C THR A 235 28.59 -53.15 -45.13
N ASN A 236 27.96 -52.18 -45.78
CA ASN A 236 27.88 -52.12 -47.25
C ASN A 236 29.28 -51.99 -47.88
N ALA A 237 30.16 -51.17 -47.31
CA ALA A 237 31.54 -51.03 -47.77
C ALA A 237 32.33 -52.34 -47.63
N SER A 238 32.13 -53.07 -46.53
CA SER A 238 32.69 -54.42 -46.33
C SER A 238 32.21 -55.39 -47.41
N THR A 239 30.90 -55.42 -47.70
CA THR A 239 30.33 -56.28 -48.75
C THR A 239 30.91 -55.93 -50.12
N LEU A 240 30.94 -54.64 -50.48
CA LEU A 240 31.49 -54.19 -51.74
C LEU A 240 32.98 -54.52 -51.89
N SER A 241 33.74 -54.49 -50.78
CA SER A 241 35.14 -54.91 -50.78
C SER A 241 35.31 -56.41 -51.06
N VAL A 242 34.42 -57.26 -50.55
CA VAL A 242 34.37 -58.69 -50.87
C VAL A 242 34.03 -58.90 -52.35
N ASP A 243 33.00 -58.20 -52.85
CA ASP A 243 32.61 -58.28 -54.26
C ASP A 243 33.75 -57.87 -55.19
N LEU A 244 34.45 -56.77 -54.86
CA LEU A 244 35.62 -56.31 -55.62
C LEU A 244 36.74 -57.37 -55.65
N ARG A 245 36.99 -58.05 -54.52
CA ARG A 245 37.97 -59.14 -54.44
C ARG A 245 37.56 -60.34 -55.30
N ASN A 246 36.27 -60.66 -55.31
CA ASN A 246 35.73 -61.74 -56.15
C ASN A 246 35.88 -61.40 -57.64
N VAL A 247 35.45 -60.20 -58.07
CA VAL A 247 35.62 -59.72 -59.45
C VAL A 247 37.10 -59.71 -59.86
N ASN A 248 38.00 -59.27 -58.99
CA ASN A 248 39.45 -59.28 -59.29
C ASN A 248 40.00 -60.71 -59.45
N THR A 249 39.46 -61.66 -58.69
CA THR A 249 39.79 -63.09 -58.84
C THR A 249 39.28 -63.61 -60.18
N GLU A 250 38.01 -63.33 -60.53
CA GLU A 250 37.44 -63.67 -61.84
C GLU A 250 38.25 -63.06 -62.99
N LEU A 251 38.59 -61.76 -62.93
CA LEU A 251 39.40 -61.09 -63.92
C LEU A 251 40.77 -61.77 -64.10
N SER A 252 41.40 -62.17 -63.00
CA SER A 252 42.66 -62.91 -63.02
C SER A 252 42.49 -64.26 -63.74
N THR A 253 41.40 -65.00 -63.47
CA THR A 253 41.12 -66.25 -64.19
C THR A 253 40.85 -66.01 -65.68
N LEU A 254 40.11 -64.96 -66.04
CA LEU A 254 39.85 -64.58 -67.43
C LEU A 254 41.15 -64.24 -68.15
N LYS A 255 42.07 -63.53 -67.48
CA LYS A 255 43.39 -63.20 -68.01
C LYS A 255 44.23 -64.45 -68.27
N THR A 256 44.22 -65.43 -67.36
CA THR A 256 44.91 -66.71 -67.61
C THR A 256 44.31 -67.46 -68.79
N THR A 257 42.99 -67.41 -68.95
CA THR A 257 42.27 -68.03 -70.08
C THR A 257 42.63 -67.34 -71.40
N GLN A 258 42.64 -66.01 -71.44
CA GLN A 258 43.11 -65.23 -72.60
C GLN A 258 44.53 -65.66 -73.00
N THR A 259 45.45 -65.74 -72.03
CA THR A 259 46.84 -66.15 -72.30
C THR A 259 46.94 -67.58 -72.86
N LYS A 260 46.05 -68.50 -72.45
CA LYS A 260 45.94 -69.83 -73.06
C LYS A 260 45.44 -69.75 -74.49
N HIS A 261 44.41 -68.95 -74.77
CA HIS A 261 43.93 -68.72 -76.14
C HIS A 261 45.00 -68.09 -77.03
N ASP A 262 45.78 -67.12 -76.54
CA ASP A 262 46.87 -66.50 -77.30
C ASP A 262 47.92 -67.54 -77.74
N LYS A 263 48.25 -68.49 -76.85
CA LYS A 263 49.12 -69.64 -77.20
C LYS A 263 48.52 -70.52 -78.29
N VAL A 264 47.21 -70.81 -78.20
CA VAL A 264 46.50 -71.59 -79.23
C VAL A 264 46.51 -70.85 -80.58
N THR A 265 46.25 -69.54 -80.58
CA THR A 265 46.30 -68.70 -81.78
C THR A 265 47.71 -68.69 -82.39
N ALA A 266 48.76 -68.57 -81.58
CA ALA A 266 50.14 -68.62 -82.04
C ALA A 266 50.50 -70.00 -82.66
N ASP A 267 50.08 -71.10 -82.03
CA ASP A 267 50.26 -72.45 -82.56
C ASP A 267 49.53 -72.64 -83.90
N LEU A 268 48.27 -72.19 -83.99
CA LEU A 268 47.50 -72.20 -85.24
C LEU A 268 48.19 -71.39 -86.34
N ASN A 269 48.70 -70.19 -86.04
CA ASN A 269 49.44 -69.37 -87.00
C ASN A 269 50.72 -70.07 -87.48
N SER A 270 51.47 -70.71 -86.58
CA SER A 270 52.65 -71.49 -86.97
C SER A 270 52.30 -72.62 -87.93
N LYS A 271 51.21 -73.36 -87.66
CA LYS A 271 50.68 -74.40 -88.57
C LYS A 271 50.27 -73.84 -89.92
N ILE A 272 49.58 -72.69 -89.96
CA ILE A 272 49.23 -71.99 -91.20
C ILE A 272 50.48 -71.62 -91.99
N THR A 273 51.52 -71.09 -91.35
CA THR A 273 52.80 -70.78 -92.02
C THR A 273 53.45 -72.03 -92.62
N VAL A 274 53.45 -73.15 -91.90
CA VAL A 274 53.96 -74.44 -92.42
C VAL A 274 53.15 -74.90 -93.63
N LEU A 275 51.82 -74.85 -93.56
CA LEU A 275 50.93 -75.19 -94.68
C LEU A 275 51.14 -74.26 -95.89
N SER A 276 51.30 -72.95 -95.68
CA SER A 276 51.63 -72.00 -96.75
C SER A 276 52.95 -72.35 -97.44
N ASN A 277 54.00 -72.70 -96.68
CA ASN A 277 55.27 -73.11 -97.27
C ASN A 277 55.15 -74.42 -98.08
N GLN A 278 54.31 -75.35 -97.63
CA GLN A 278 54.02 -76.58 -98.38
C GLN A 278 53.31 -76.26 -99.71
N ILE A 279 52.33 -75.35 -99.70
CA ILE A 279 51.64 -74.88 -100.91
C ILE A 279 52.64 -74.25 -101.88
N SER A 280 53.49 -73.33 -101.42
CA SER A 280 54.51 -72.70 -102.28
C SER A 280 55.49 -73.71 -102.88
N THR A 281 55.83 -74.77 -102.15
CA THR A 281 56.68 -75.86 -102.66
C THR A 281 55.97 -76.69 -103.74
N LEU A 282 54.67 -76.95 -103.55
CA LEU A 282 53.84 -77.64 -104.55
C LEU A 282 53.64 -76.79 -105.80
N GLU A 283 53.45 -75.49 -105.67
CA GLU A 283 53.37 -74.54 -106.79
C GLU A 283 54.68 -74.50 -107.59
N LEU A 284 55.83 -74.49 -106.92
CA LEU A 284 57.14 -74.59 -107.59
C LEU A 284 57.29 -75.90 -108.36
N LYS A 285 56.91 -77.04 -107.77
CA LYS A 285 56.93 -78.33 -108.47
C LYS A 285 56.03 -78.31 -109.71
N LEU A 286 54.82 -77.77 -109.60
CA LEU A 286 53.88 -77.64 -110.70
C LEU A 286 54.47 -76.80 -111.86
N GLN A 287 55.16 -75.70 -111.53
CA GLN A 287 55.86 -74.86 -112.50
C GLN A 287 56.94 -75.64 -113.25
N THR A 288 57.77 -76.42 -112.53
CA THR A 288 58.85 -77.22 -113.12
C THR A 288 58.31 -78.28 -114.08
N THR A 289 57.29 -79.03 -113.66
CA THR A 289 56.66 -80.07 -114.52
C THR A 289 56.03 -79.46 -115.77
N LYS A 290 55.48 -78.25 -115.68
CA LYS A 290 54.95 -77.51 -116.83
C LYS A 290 56.04 -77.15 -117.84
N SER A 291 57.22 -76.76 -117.38
CA SER A 291 58.38 -76.50 -118.26
C SER A 291 58.90 -77.76 -118.94
N GLU A 292 58.90 -78.91 -118.25
CA GLU A 292 59.30 -80.21 -118.81
C GLU A 292 58.33 -80.69 -119.92
N ILE A 293 57.03 -80.49 -119.74
CA ILE A 293 56.01 -80.84 -120.75
C ILE A 293 56.20 -80.03 -122.05
N SER A 294 56.44 -78.72 -121.95
CA SER A 294 56.68 -77.89 -123.14
C SER A 294 57.96 -78.29 -123.91
N ALA A 295 58.99 -78.78 -123.22
CA ALA A 295 60.18 -79.31 -123.87
C ALA A 295 59.89 -80.60 -124.66
N LEU A 296 59.05 -81.49 -124.12
CA LEU A 296 58.60 -82.71 -124.80
C LEU A 296 57.73 -82.41 -126.04
N GLU A 297 56.81 -81.44 -125.95
CA GLU A 297 55.96 -81.01 -127.08
C GLU A 297 56.79 -80.50 -128.26
N THR A 298 57.90 -79.80 -127.98
CA THR A 298 58.83 -79.29 -128.98
C THR A 298 59.52 -80.43 -129.72
N SER A 299 60.07 -81.41 -129.00
CA SER A 299 60.76 -82.57 -129.59
C SER A 299 59.83 -83.47 -130.40
N ASN A 300 58.57 -83.65 -129.97
CA ASN A 300 57.57 -84.42 -130.69
C ASN A 300 57.15 -83.76 -132.03
N THR A 301 57.25 -82.43 -132.13
CA THR A 301 56.98 -81.68 -133.35
C THR A 301 58.09 -81.86 -134.39
N GLU A 302 59.35 -81.86 -133.95
CA GLU A 302 60.53 -82.08 -134.79
C GLU A 302 60.59 -83.51 -135.36
N LEU A 303 60.25 -84.53 -134.55
CA LEU A 303 60.18 -85.93 -134.97
C LEU A 303 59.13 -86.17 -136.08
N LYS A 304 57.98 -85.48 -135.99
CA LYS A 304 56.93 -85.56 -137.03
C LYS A 304 57.40 -84.98 -138.36
N ALA A 305 58.17 -83.89 -138.36
CA ALA A 305 58.70 -83.28 -139.57
C ALA A 305 59.73 -84.19 -140.29
N LEU A 306 60.60 -84.86 -139.52
CA LEU A 306 61.57 -85.82 -140.05
C LEU A 306 60.90 -87.04 -140.71
N PHE A 307 59.80 -87.53 -140.13
CA PHE A 307 59.04 -88.65 -140.70
C PHE A 307 58.43 -88.31 -142.07
N ILE A 308 57.90 -87.09 -142.21
CA ILE A 308 57.31 -86.63 -143.48
C ILE A 308 58.41 -86.52 -144.55
N GLN A 309 59.59 -85.99 -144.21
CA GLN A 309 60.69 -85.83 -145.17
C GLN A 309 61.23 -87.18 -145.70
N LYS A 310 61.29 -88.20 -144.83
CA LYS A 310 61.75 -89.54 -145.21
C LYS A 310 60.78 -90.29 -146.13
N ASP A 311 59.48 -90.04 -146.00
CA ASP A 311 58.43 -90.70 -146.79
C ASP A 311 58.34 -90.14 -148.22
N PHE A 312 58.68 -88.86 -148.42
CA PHE A 312 58.72 -88.24 -149.75
C PHE A 312 59.94 -88.69 -150.60
N GLU A 313 61.11 -88.93 -150.00
CA GLU A 313 62.32 -89.35 -150.74
C GLU A 313 62.24 -90.77 -151.30
N LEU A 314 61.43 -91.65 -150.68
CA LEU A 314 61.25 -93.04 -151.13
C LEU A 314 60.32 -93.17 -152.35
N ASN A 315 59.48 -92.17 -152.63
CA ASN A 315 58.42 -92.24 -153.64
C ASN A 315 58.66 -91.36 -154.89
N GLY A 316 59.89 -90.90 -155.13
CA GLY A 316 60.28 -90.34 -156.44
C GLY A 316 59.74 -88.95 -156.77
N VAL A 317 59.29 -88.17 -155.78
CA VAL A 317 58.83 -86.78 -155.97
C VAL A 317 59.84 -85.80 -155.35
N LYS A 318 60.47 -84.95 -156.17
CA LYS A 318 61.25 -83.80 -155.67
C LYS A 318 60.28 -82.75 -155.14
N ALA A 319 60.15 -82.67 -153.82
CA ALA A 319 59.32 -81.72 -153.10
C ALA A 319 59.93 -80.29 -153.04
N SER A 320 60.46 -79.79 -154.16
CA SER A 320 60.97 -78.42 -154.27
C SER A 320 59.92 -77.38 -154.71
N ASP A 321 58.70 -77.79 -155.08
CA ASP A 321 57.73 -76.88 -155.73
C ASP A 321 56.36 -76.73 -155.03
N MET A 322 56.20 -77.10 -153.75
CA MET A 322 54.88 -77.07 -153.11
C MET A 322 54.81 -76.28 -151.78
N VAL A 323 54.47 -74.98 -151.94
CA VAL A 323 53.61 -74.13 -151.08
C VAL A 323 54.23 -73.63 -149.74
N LYS A 324 54.62 -72.34 -149.64
CA LYS A 324 53.88 -71.09 -149.30
C LYS A 324 53.57 -70.90 -147.79
N GLU A 325 54.22 -69.86 -147.24
CA GLU A 325 54.08 -69.30 -145.88
C GLU A 325 52.69 -68.72 -145.58
N THR A 326 52.33 -68.67 -144.30
CA THR A 326 51.45 -67.61 -143.78
C THR A 326 51.70 -67.36 -142.28
N THR A 327 52.10 -66.14 -141.97
CA THR A 327 52.28 -65.56 -140.65
C THR A 327 51.01 -64.84 -140.22
N VAL A 328 50.69 -64.83 -138.91
CA VAL A 328 49.69 -63.91 -138.34
C VAL A 328 50.18 -63.30 -137.02
N TYR A 329 49.82 -62.04 -136.88
CA TYR A 329 50.39 -60.94 -136.13
C TYR A 329 49.38 -60.44 -135.07
N VAL A 330 49.84 -60.32 -133.79
CA VAL A 330 49.65 -59.17 -132.84
C VAL A 330 48.16 -58.97 -132.38
N PRO A 331 47.72 -58.14 -131.40
CA PRO A 331 48.38 -57.04 -130.70
C PRO A 331 48.07 -56.80 -129.19
N THR A 332 48.86 -55.90 -128.61
CA THR A 332 48.56 -55.05 -127.44
C THR A 332 47.85 -53.76 -127.90
N PRO A 333 46.86 -53.20 -127.18
CA PRO A 333 46.94 -51.80 -126.66
C PRO A 333 46.07 -51.56 -125.37
N LYS A 334 46.31 -50.62 -124.42
CA LYS A 334 46.14 -49.12 -124.40
C LYS A 334 44.77 -48.67 -124.97
N ASN A 335 43.95 -47.75 -124.41
CA ASN A 335 44.09 -46.67 -123.41
C ASN A 335 42.70 -45.98 -123.18
N LEU A 336 42.60 -45.09 -122.17
CA LEU A 336 41.77 -43.86 -122.03
C LEU A 336 40.34 -43.85 -121.43
N LYS A 337 40.28 -43.35 -120.18
CA LYS A 337 39.55 -42.16 -119.66
C LYS A 337 38.08 -41.88 -120.06
N SER A 338 37.17 -41.91 -119.08
CA SER A 338 36.47 -40.74 -118.50
C SER A 338 35.56 -41.17 -117.33
N ASN A 339 35.43 -40.31 -116.30
CA ASN A 339 34.69 -40.56 -115.07
C ASN A 339 33.38 -39.75 -115.04
N LYS A 340 32.25 -40.37 -115.41
CA LYS A 340 30.93 -39.96 -114.89
C LYS A 340 30.08 -41.19 -114.63
N VAL A 341 29.80 -41.41 -113.34
CA VAL A 341 29.07 -42.58 -112.86
C VAL A 341 27.57 -42.29 -112.87
N VAL A 342 26.79 -43.09 -113.60
CA VAL A 342 25.33 -43.11 -113.62
C VAL A 342 24.83 -44.50 -113.24
N TYR A 343 23.66 -44.60 -112.60
CA TYR A 343 23.06 -45.88 -112.19
C TYR A 343 21.95 -46.27 -113.17
N ALA A 344 21.94 -47.50 -113.64
CA ALA A 344 20.91 -48.03 -114.55
C ALA A 344 20.49 -49.44 -114.12
N VAL A 345 19.36 -49.94 -114.62
CA VAL A 345 18.91 -51.32 -114.34
C VAL A 345 19.21 -52.21 -115.54
N GLN A 346 20.07 -53.21 -115.36
CA GLN A 346 20.41 -54.18 -116.40
C GLN A 346 19.36 -55.28 -116.49
N LEU A 347 18.88 -55.51 -117.71
CA LEU A 347 17.85 -56.51 -118.02
C LEU A 347 18.47 -57.84 -118.48
N GLY A 348 19.62 -57.79 -119.17
CA GLY A 348 20.30 -58.97 -119.68
C GLY A 348 21.53 -58.64 -120.55
N MET A 349 22.30 -59.68 -120.87
CA MET A 349 23.48 -59.64 -121.74
C MET A 349 23.34 -60.75 -122.78
N PHE A 350 23.40 -60.42 -124.07
CA PHE A 350 23.12 -61.37 -125.15
C PHE A 350 24.22 -61.37 -126.21
N MET A 351 24.48 -62.53 -126.83
CA MET A 351 25.46 -62.68 -127.92
C MET A 351 24.98 -62.10 -129.27
N GLN A 352 23.69 -61.74 -129.38
CA GLN A 352 23.05 -61.20 -130.60
C GLN A 352 22.01 -60.14 -130.19
N THR A 353 21.72 -59.17 -131.06
CA THR A 353 20.70 -58.14 -130.78
C THR A 353 19.31 -58.77 -130.60
N GLN A 354 18.59 -58.30 -129.60
CA GLN A 354 17.23 -58.75 -129.28
C GLN A 354 16.21 -57.86 -129.99
N SER A 355 15.11 -58.47 -130.46
CA SER A 355 14.03 -57.74 -131.14
C SER A 355 13.31 -56.79 -130.19
N ALA A 356 12.96 -55.58 -130.65
CA ALA A 356 12.33 -54.54 -129.83
C ALA A 356 10.99 -54.98 -129.20
N SER A 357 10.30 -55.95 -129.80
CA SER A 357 9.06 -56.52 -129.25
C SER A 357 9.26 -57.29 -127.94
N ALA A 358 10.48 -57.73 -127.63
CA ALA A 358 10.81 -58.42 -126.39
C ALA A 358 10.69 -57.53 -125.14
N TYR A 359 10.72 -56.20 -125.33
CA TYR A 359 10.71 -55.22 -124.23
C TYR A 359 9.54 -54.23 -124.29
N LYS A 360 8.49 -54.54 -125.07
CA LYS A 360 7.36 -53.63 -125.39
C LYS A 360 6.56 -53.08 -124.20
N ASN A 361 6.74 -53.64 -123.00
CA ASN A 361 6.09 -53.21 -121.75
C ASN A 361 7.00 -52.35 -120.85
N LEU A 362 8.20 -52.01 -121.34
CA LEU A 362 9.18 -51.15 -120.66
C LEU A 362 9.44 -49.90 -121.50
N ASP A 363 9.40 -48.74 -120.86
CA ASP A 363 9.77 -47.47 -121.46
C ASP A 363 11.29 -47.23 -121.29
N ALA A 364 11.93 -46.64 -122.31
CA ALA A 364 13.34 -46.25 -122.30
C ALA A 364 14.36 -47.39 -122.09
N VAL A 365 14.24 -48.47 -122.87
CA VAL A 365 15.26 -49.54 -122.97
C VAL A 365 16.24 -49.22 -124.09
N TRP A 366 17.53 -49.31 -123.80
CA TRP A 366 18.63 -49.14 -124.75
C TRP A 366 19.69 -50.22 -124.55
N TYR A 367 20.62 -50.37 -125.50
CA TYR A 367 21.69 -51.34 -125.40
C TYR A 367 23.06 -50.76 -125.76
N GLN A 368 24.12 -51.36 -125.22
CA GLN A 368 25.52 -51.07 -125.57
C GLN A 368 26.27 -52.36 -125.93
N SER A 369 27.17 -52.29 -126.91
CA SER A 369 28.03 -53.41 -127.30
C SER A 369 29.33 -53.39 -126.49
N ASN A 370 29.70 -54.54 -125.91
CA ASN A 370 30.96 -54.71 -125.19
C ASN A 370 32.04 -55.30 -126.12
N GLU A 371 33.33 -55.11 -125.77
CA GLU A 371 34.50 -55.55 -126.55
C GLU A 371 34.50 -57.04 -126.91
N ASN A 372 33.76 -57.86 -126.16
CA ASN A 372 33.61 -59.30 -126.36
C ASN A 372 32.47 -59.69 -127.33
N GLY A 373 31.92 -58.75 -128.11
CA GLY A 373 30.87 -59.04 -129.11
C GLY A 373 29.48 -59.32 -128.51
N THR A 374 29.21 -58.86 -127.29
CA THR A 374 27.91 -59.02 -126.60
C THR A 374 27.17 -57.69 -126.46
N TYR A 375 25.84 -57.75 -126.36
CA TYR A 375 24.96 -56.59 -126.22
C TYR A 375 24.31 -56.59 -124.84
N GLN A 376 24.61 -55.55 -124.05
CA GLN A 376 24.05 -55.30 -122.73
C GLN A 376 22.80 -54.43 -122.85
N TYR A 377 21.65 -54.93 -122.39
CA TYR A 377 20.38 -54.19 -122.41
C TYR A 377 20.07 -53.57 -121.04
N LEU A 378 19.73 -52.29 -121.04
CA LEU A 378 19.62 -51.42 -119.87
C LEU A 378 18.31 -50.61 -119.93
N SER A 379 17.73 -50.31 -118.77
CA SER A 379 16.52 -49.48 -118.65
C SER A 379 16.72 -48.36 -117.63
N GLY A 380 16.39 -47.14 -118.06
CA GLY A 380 16.48 -45.92 -117.26
C GLY A 380 17.92 -45.45 -117.01
N GLU A 381 18.07 -44.15 -116.72
CA GLU A 381 19.32 -43.56 -116.25
C GLU A 381 19.03 -42.73 -115.00
N PHE A 382 19.67 -43.09 -113.89
CA PHE A 382 19.39 -42.54 -112.56
C PHE A 382 20.65 -41.95 -111.93
N SER A 383 20.43 -40.92 -111.11
CA SER A 383 21.51 -40.20 -110.45
C SER A 383 21.88 -40.79 -109.08
N SER A 384 21.04 -41.67 -108.52
CA SER A 384 21.30 -42.35 -107.25
C SER A 384 20.98 -43.86 -107.29
N PRO A 385 21.65 -44.68 -106.46
CA PRO A 385 21.34 -46.11 -106.32
C PRO A 385 19.91 -46.39 -105.87
N LYS A 386 19.31 -45.47 -105.09
CA LYS A 386 17.95 -45.62 -104.54
C LYS A 386 16.89 -45.51 -105.63
N GLU A 387 17.01 -44.52 -106.52
CA GLU A 387 16.12 -44.36 -107.68
C GLU A 387 16.20 -45.57 -108.61
N ALA A 388 17.41 -46.08 -108.86
CA ALA A 388 17.61 -47.28 -109.67
C ALA A 388 17.03 -48.55 -109.00
N ALA A 389 17.12 -48.68 -107.68
CA ALA A 389 16.54 -49.80 -106.93
C ALA A 389 14.99 -49.78 -106.94
N ASP A 390 14.39 -48.59 -106.89
CA ASP A 390 12.93 -48.44 -107.00
C ASP A 390 12.46 -48.76 -108.43
N HIS A 391 13.20 -48.35 -109.47
CA HIS A 391 12.94 -48.76 -110.86
C HIS A 391 13.14 -50.27 -111.09
N GLN A 392 14.16 -50.88 -110.46
CA GLN A 392 14.39 -52.33 -110.50
C GLN A 392 13.18 -53.10 -109.96
N LYS A 393 12.60 -52.67 -108.83
CA LYS A 393 11.39 -53.29 -108.29
C LYS A 393 10.20 -53.18 -109.24
N ALA A 394 10.02 -52.04 -109.89
CA ALA A 394 8.96 -51.82 -110.88
C ALA A 394 9.13 -52.71 -112.13
N ILE A 395 10.36 -52.89 -112.60
CA ILE A 395 10.71 -53.78 -113.70
C ILE A 395 10.51 -55.26 -113.32
N ASN A 396 10.91 -55.67 -112.12
CA ASN A 396 10.72 -57.03 -111.61
C ASN A 396 9.22 -57.41 -111.57
N ALA A 397 8.36 -56.48 -111.14
CA ALA A 397 6.91 -56.68 -111.14
C ALA A 397 6.30 -56.84 -112.55
N LYS A 398 6.98 -56.36 -113.59
CA LYS A 398 6.60 -56.53 -115.00
C LYS A 398 7.11 -57.83 -115.64
N GLY A 399 7.77 -58.70 -114.85
CA GLY A 399 8.19 -60.04 -115.26
C GLY A 399 9.70 -60.22 -115.51
N TYR A 400 10.52 -59.17 -115.33
CA TYR A 400 11.97 -59.24 -115.56
C TYR A 400 12.73 -59.47 -114.25
N THR A 401 12.48 -60.60 -113.59
CA THR A 401 12.92 -60.89 -112.21
C THR A 401 14.44 -60.98 -112.02
N SER A 402 15.20 -61.11 -113.11
CA SER A 402 16.66 -61.20 -113.09
C SER A 402 17.34 -59.84 -113.27
N ALA A 403 16.58 -58.73 -113.27
CA ALA A 403 17.13 -57.40 -113.44
C ALA A 403 17.85 -56.91 -112.18
N PHE A 404 18.98 -56.22 -112.33
CA PHE A 404 19.76 -55.68 -111.21
C PHE A 404 20.35 -54.30 -111.50
N VAL A 405 20.58 -53.52 -110.44
CA VAL A 405 21.16 -52.18 -110.53
C VAL A 405 22.64 -52.30 -110.84
N VAL A 406 23.06 -51.62 -111.90
CA VAL A 406 24.46 -51.51 -112.31
C VAL A 406 24.92 -50.07 -112.31
N THR A 407 26.20 -49.91 -112.06
CA THR A 407 26.91 -48.65 -112.14
C THR A 407 27.59 -48.59 -113.50
N ILE A 408 27.24 -47.60 -114.31
CA ILE A 408 27.82 -47.40 -115.63
C ILE A 408 28.65 -46.13 -115.61
N THR A 409 29.87 -46.24 -116.10
CA THR A 409 30.74 -45.09 -116.33
C THR A 409 30.69 -44.78 -117.82
N LYS A 410 30.28 -43.57 -118.18
CA LYS A 410 30.28 -43.09 -119.57
C LYS A 410 31.55 -42.30 -119.92
#